data_AF-A0AAD3NBH7-F1
#
_entry.id   AF-A0AAD3NBH7-F1
#
_cell.length_a   1.000
_cell.length_b   1.000
_cell.length_c   1.000
_cell.angle_alpha   90.00
_cell.angle_beta   90.00
_cell.angle_gamma   90.00
#
_symmetry.space_group_name_H-M   'P 1'
#
loop_
_entity.id
_entity.type
_entity.pdbx_description
1 polymer ?
#
loop_
_entity_poly.entity_id
_entity_poly.type
_entity_poly.pdbx_seq_one_letter_code
_entity_poly.pdbx_strand_id
1 'polypeptide(L)'
;MGCYGFLKLMMFVFNGIIFLAGAAILGVGIWVKVDSGSILSFLGKIENAPPELSQVLNVGYLLIAIGALLVVIGFLGCCGAVRESKCMLLLFFIIVLVVFIAEVAGAVVILVFRPLADELVQKVGIAAVKNIRKDYGKNADVTGLWNTTMSTLKCCGFYNSSDFVGSPYYVDHNSQYPPQCCPGMNYPCNQTMADSVTIITGCFPKIMQLIDDNTVVIVAVALGIAVLEICAMVVSMILYCRIKSTSA
;
A
#
# COMPACT_ATOMS: atom_id res chain seq x y z
N MET A 1 18.83 -32.62 -18.20
CA MET A 1 19.54 -31.67 -17.30
C MET A 1 19.20 -30.20 -17.57
N GLY A 2 19.00 -29.74 -18.82
CA GLY A 2 18.77 -28.32 -19.14
C GLY A 2 17.52 -27.67 -18.50
N CYS A 3 16.38 -28.37 -18.44
CA CYS A 3 15.13 -27.83 -17.88
C CYS A 3 15.21 -27.54 -16.36
N TYR A 4 15.86 -28.41 -15.58
CA TYR A 4 16.00 -28.20 -14.13
C TYR A 4 16.89 -26.99 -13.80
N GLY A 5 18.00 -26.82 -14.53
CA GLY A 5 18.86 -25.65 -14.39
C GLY A 5 18.17 -24.34 -14.77
N PHE A 6 17.37 -24.36 -15.85
CA PHE A 6 16.56 -23.20 -16.27
C PHE A 6 15.54 -22.79 -15.21
N LEU A 7 14.78 -23.74 -14.65
CA LEU A 7 13.81 -23.47 -13.59
C LEU A 7 14.47 -22.90 -12.32
N LYS A 8 15.61 -23.45 -11.93
CA LYS A 8 16.40 -22.96 -10.79
C LYS A 8 16.90 -21.53 -11.01
N LEU A 9 17.43 -21.24 -12.22
CA LEU A 9 17.89 -19.90 -12.57
C LEU A 9 16.73 -18.89 -12.58
N MET A 10 15.62 -19.24 -13.22
CA MET A 10 14.44 -18.37 -13.28
C MET A 10 13.92 -18.07 -11.86
N MET A 11 13.81 -19.09 -11.01
CA MET A 11 13.35 -18.94 -9.63
C MET A 11 14.31 -18.06 -8.81
N PHE A 12 15.62 -18.20 -9.01
CA PHE A 12 16.62 -17.35 -8.36
C PHE A 12 16.51 -15.88 -8.80
N VAL A 13 16.45 -15.62 -10.11
CA VAL A 13 16.41 -14.25 -10.65
C VAL A 13 15.11 -13.54 -10.25
N PHE A 14 13.96 -14.18 -10.45
CA PHE A 14 12.66 -13.58 -10.16
C PHE A 14 12.47 -13.28 -8.66
N ASN A 15 12.79 -14.25 -7.80
CA ASN A 15 12.71 -14.02 -6.35
C ASN A 15 13.79 -13.05 -5.84
N GLY A 16 14.94 -12.96 -6.52
CA GLY A 16 15.96 -11.95 -6.25
C GLY A 16 15.45 -10.53 -6.51
N ILE A 17 14.73 -10.32 -7.62
CA ILE A 17 14.09 -9.02 -7.92
C ILE A 17 13.03 -8.70 -6.86
N ILE A 18 12.18 -9.66 -6.51
CA ILE A 18 11.15 -9.49 -5.46
C ILE A 18 11.81 -9.12 -4.12
N PHE A 19 12.91 -9.78 -3.75
CA PHE A 19 13.64 -9.47 -2.52
C PHE A 19 14.15 -8.03 -2.51
N LEU A 20 14.76 -7.57 -3.59
CA LEU A 20 15.28 -6.20 -3.70
C LEU A 20 14.15 -5.17 -3.68
N ALA A 21 13.06 -5.41 -4.41
CA ALA A 21 11.88 -4.56 -4.39
C ALA A 21 11.24 -4.51 -2.99
N GLY A 22 11.10 -5.66 -2.34
CA GLY A 22 10.59 -5.77 -0.97
C GLY A 22 11.46 -5.01 0.02
N ALA A 23 12.78 -5.10 -0.09
CA ALA A 23 13.72 -4.37 0.76
C ALA A 23 13.60 -2.85 0.57
N ALA A 24 13.43 -2.39 -0.66
CA ALA A 24 13.19 -0.98 -0.96
C ALA A 24 11.86 -0.49 -0.36
N ILE A 25 10.77 -1.23 -0.55
CA ILE A 25 9.44 -0.92 0.01
C ILE A 25 9.49 -0.89 1.54
N LEU A 26 10.16 -1.88 2.16
CA LEU A 26 10.34 -1.94 3.60
C LEU A 26 11.14 -0.73 4.10
N GLY A 27 12.22 -0.35 3.42
CA GLY A 27 13.01 0.83 3.74
C GLY A 27 12.19 2.12 3.69
N VAL A 28 11.38 2.30 2.65
CA VAL A 28 10.45 3.44 2.54
C VAL A 28 9.40 3.40 3.65
N GLY A 29 8.83 2.24 3.96
CA GLY A 29 7.85 2.10 5.04
C GLY A 29 8.42 2.46 6.41
N ILE A 30 9.65 2.01 6.71
CA ILE A 30 10.38 2.37 7.93
C ILE A 30 10.67 3.87 7.94
N TRP A 31 11.17 4.44 6.84
CA TRP A 31 11.44 5.87 6.72
C TRP A 31 10.20 6.70 7.05
N VAL A 32 9.08 6.42 6.38
CA VAL A 32 7.78 7.08 6.63
C VAL A 32 7.39 6.98 8.09
N LYS A 33 7.58 5.82 8.73
CA LYS A 33 7.14 5.60 10.12
C LYS A 33 8.07 6.25 11.16
N VAL A 34 9.37 6.24 10.93
CA VAL A 34 10.40 6.79 11.83
C VAL A 34 10.37 8.32 11.82
N ASP A 35 10.19 8.93 10.65
CA ASP A 35 10.03 10.39 10.53
C ASP A 35 8.74 10.86 11.25
N SER A 36 7.66 10.10 11.07
CA SER A 36 6.42 10.23 11.86
C SER A 36 6.56 9.87 13.36
N GLY A 37 7.70 9.31 13.76
CA GLY A 37 7.95 8.65 15.05
C GLY A 37 8.29 9.58 16.20
N SER A 38 8.77 10.79 15.92
CA SER A 38 9.04 11.82 16.95
C SER A 38 7.77 12.25 17.73
N ILE A 39 6.58 11.89 17.25
CA ILE A 39 5.28 12.12 17.91
C ILE A 39 4.75 10.87 18.63
N LEU A 40 5.21 9.66 18.28
CA LEU A 40 4.74 8.42 18.95
C LEU A 40 5.28 8.31 20.38
N SER A 41 6.41 8.95 20.68
CA SER A 41 6.94 9.17 22.03
C SER A 41 6.03 10.03 22.92
N PHE A 42 5.12 10.82 22.33
CA PHE A 42 4.08 11.57 23.05
C PHE A 42 2.77 10.77 23.21
N LEU A 43 2.53 9.74 22.39
CA LEU A 43 1.30 8.93 22.41
C LEU A 43 1.37 7.68 23.30
N GLY A 44 2.57 7.29 23.75
CA GLY A 44 2.75 6.26 24.79
C GLY A 44 2.25 6.64 26.19
N LYS A 45 1.59 7.81 26.35
CA LYS A 45 1.06 8.33 27.62
C LYS A 45 -0.45 8.19 27.81
N ILE A 46 -1.19 7.60 26.86
CA ILE A 46 -2.65 7.47 27.00
C ILE A 46 -3.05 6.00 26.97
N GLU A 47 -3.37 5.54 28.18
CA GLU A 47 -3.88 4.24 28.57
C GLU A 47 -5.21 3.89 27.88
N ASN A 48 -5.36 2.62 27.50
CA ASN A 48 -6.62 1.89 27.32
C ASN A 48 -7.52 2.28 26.14
N ALA A 49 -7.11 1.91 24.91
CA ALA A 49 -8.03 1.69 23.79
C ALA A 49 -7.88 0.24 23.25
N PRO A 50 -8.98 -0.43 22.85
CA PRO A 50 -8.92 -1.80 22.34
C PRO A 50 -8.02 -1.91 21.08
N PRO A 51 -7.13 -2.92 21.01
CA PRO A 51 -5.93 -2.90 20.16
C PRO A 51 -6.09 -3.37 18.70
N GLU A 52 -7.28 -3.76 18.24
CA GLU A 52 -7.36 -4.64 17.04
C GLU A 52 -7.72 -3.96 15.71
N LEU A 53 -8.01 -2.66 15.66
CA LEU A 53 -8.32 -2.02 14.37
C LEU A 53 -7.95 -0.52 14.24
N SER A 54 -7.60 0.14 15.34
CA SER A 54 -7.36 1.60 15.37
C SER A 54 -5.97 2.03 14.88
N GLN A 55 -5.08 1.08 14.60
CA GLN A 55 -3.70 1.32 14.11
C GLN A 55 -3.43 0.79 12.69
N VAL A 56 -4.42 0.14 12.05
CA VAL A 56 -4.23 -0.67 10.84
C VAL A 56 -4.06 0.17 9.57
N LEU A 57 -4.31 1.48 9.62
CA LEU A 57 -4.20 2.36 8.45
C LEU A 57 -3.24 3.53 8.66
N ASN A 58 -2.06 3.24 9.19
CA ASN A 58 -0.92 4.08 8.85
C ASN A 58 -0.31 3.47 7.58
N VAL A 59 -0.34 4.19 6.46
CA VAL A 59 0.21 3.75 5.17
C VAL A 59 1.64 3.21 5.34
N GLY A 60 2.44 3.78 6.26
CA GLY A 60 3.75 3.28 6.64
C GLY A 60 3.79 1.87 7.23
N TYR A 61 2.85 1.49 8.11
CA TYR A 61 2.81 0.12 8.66
C TYR A 61 2.41 -0.91 7.60
N LEU A 62 1.53 -0.54 6.68
CA LEU A 62 1.15 -1.38 5.54
C LEU A 62 2.35 -1.60 4.60
N LEU A 63 3.09 -0.53 4.28
CA LEU A 63 4.35 -0.61 3.52
C LEU A 63 5.38 -1.52 4.21
N ILE A 64 5.54 -1.41 5.53
CA ILE A 64 6.44 -2.28 6.31
C ILE A 64 5.98 -3.74 6.23
N ALA A 65 4.69 -4.02 6.44
CA ALA A 65 4.16 -5.38 6.43
C ALA A 65 4.33 -6.04 5.05
N ILE A 66 3.94 -5.36 3.97
CA ILE A 66 4.09 -5.87 2.60
C ILE A 66 5.58 -6.01 2.25
N GLY A 67 6.40 -5.00 2.53
CA GLY A 67 7.84 -5.05 2.25
C GLY A 67 8.54 -6.20 2.98
N ALA A 68 8.25 -6.41 4.26
CA ALA A 68 8.79 -7.52 5.03
C ALA A 68 8.34 -8.89 4.47
N LEU A 69 7.06 -9.03 4.09
CA LEU A 69 6.55 -10.25 3.47
C LEU A 69 7.29 -10.57 2.17
N LEU A 70 7.47 -9.58 1.29
CA LEU A 70 8.19 -9.74 0.02
C LEU A 70 9.67 -10.09 0.23
N VAL A 71 10.33 -9.50 1.23
CA VAL A 71 11.70 -9.85 1.62
C VAL A 71 11.79 -11.31 2.06
N VAL A 72 10.86 -11.78 2.91
CA VAL A 72 10.85 -13.17 3.38
C VAL A 72 10.60 -14.15 2.24
N ILE A 73 9.58 -13.90 1.41
CA ILE A 73 9.25 -14.77 0.26
C ILE A 73 10.41 -14.78 -0.73
N GLY A 74 10.95 -13.62 -1.09
CA GLY A 74 12.08 -13.49 -2.01
C GLY A 74 13.34 -14.19 -1.50
N PHE A 75 13.65 -14.05 -0.21
CA PHE A 75 14.78 -14.74 0.42
C PHE A 75 14.61 -16.27 0.39
N LEU A 76 13.43 -16.78 0.78
CA LEU A 76 13.15 -18.21 0.79
C LEU A 76 13.17 -18.81 -0.62
N GLY A 77 12.60 -18.12 -1.61
CA GLY A 77 12.61 -18.57 -3.01
C GLY A 77 14.02 -18.61 -3.59
N CYS A 78 14.81 -17.55 -3.37
CA CYS A 78 16.18 -17.42 -3.83
C CYS A 78 17.13 -18.45 -3.17
N CYS A 79 17.16 -18.49 -1.84
CA CYS A 79 18.02 -19.41 -1.09
C CYS A 79 17.55 -20.85 -1.19
N GLY A 80 16.24 -21.11 -1.25
CA GLY A 80 15.68 -22.44 -1.46
C GLY A 80 16.11 -23.05 -2.79
N ALA A 81 16.09 -22.25 -3.87
CA ALA A 81 16.57 -22.68 -5.17
C ALA A 81 18.08 -22.94 -5.18
N VAL A 82 18.90 -22.01 -4.67
CA VAL A 82 20.38 -22.13 -4.70
C VAL A 82 20.88 -23.25 -3.82
N ARG A 83 20.46 -23.28 -2.55
CA ARG A 83 20.91 -24.26 -1.54
C ARG A 83 20.23 -25.62 -1.68
N GLU A 84 19.29 -25.77 -2.60
CA GLU A 84 18.50 -26.99 -2.79
C GLU A 84 17.88 -27.49 -1.48
N SER A 85 17.43 -26.55 -0.65
CA SER A 85 16.87 -26.84 0.67
C SER A 85 15.36 -27.10 0.54
N LYS A 86 14.98 -28.36 0.74
CA LYS A 86 13.56 -28.80 0.73
C LYS A 86 12.70 -28.01 1.71
N CYS A 87 13.22 -27.73 2.91
CA CYS A 87 12.49 -26.98 3.93
C CYS A 87 12.19 -25.56 3.47
N MET A 88 13.18 -24.86 2.89
CA MET A 88 12.99 -23.50 2.38
C MET A 88 12.02 -23.43 1.20
N LEU A 89 12.09 -24.38 0.27
CA LEU A 89 11.15 -24.48 -0.86
C LEU A 89 9.71 -24.77 -0.40
N LEU A 90 9.55 -25.64 0.61
CA LEU A 90 8.25 -25.94 1.19
C LEU A 90 7.67 -24.72 1.92
N LEU A 91 8.47 -24.01 2.71
CA LEU A 91 8.04 -22.78 3.39
C LEU A 91 7.66 -21.69 2.37
N PHE A 92 8.45 -21.51 1.31
CA PHE A 92 8.10 -20.62 0.20
C PHE A 92 6.73 -20.99 -0.39
N PHE A 93 6.51 -22.27 -0.70
CA PHE A 93 5.23 -22.75 -1.23
C PHE A 93 4.07 -22.46 -0.27
N ILE A 94 4.21 -22.77 1.03
CA ILE A 94 3.14 -22.56 2.01
C ILE A 94 2.80 -21.08 2.13
N ILE A 95 3.79 -20.19 2.19
CA ILE A 95 3.54 -18.75 2.31
C ILE A 95 2.83 -18.23 1.05
N VAL A 96 3.31 -18.57 -0.15
CA VAL A 96 2.67 -18.16 -1.41
C VAL A 96 1.24 -18.71 -1.51
N LEU A 97 1.00 -19.95 -1.07
CA LEU A 97 -0.34 -20.53 -1.04
C LEU A 97 -1.29 -19.75 -0.11
N VAL A 98 -0.81 -19.34 1.08
CA VAL A 98 -1.60 -18.53 2.01
C VAL A 98 -1.91 -17.16 1.41
N VAL A 99 -0.94 -16.53 0.74
CA VAL A 99 -1.14 -15.25 0.03
C VAL A 99 -2.20 -15.43 -1.07
N PHE A 100 -2.09 -16.43 -1.92
CA PHE A 100 -3.06 -16.74 -2.97
C PHE A 100 -4.48 -16.93 -2.41
N ILE A 101 -4.63 -17.68 -1.32
CA ILE A 101 -5.94 -17.86 -0.66
C ILE A 101 -6.46 -16.53 -0.13
N ALA A 102 -5.61 -15.70 0.48
CA ALA A 102 -5.99 -14.39 0.97
C ALA A 102 -6.40 -13.42 -0.16
N GLU A 103 -5.71 -13.46 -1.31
CA GLU A 103 -6.07 -12.68 -2.49
C GLU A 103 -7.44 -13.08 -3.05
N VAL A 104 -7.69 -14.38 -3.21
CA VAL A 104 -9.00 -14.89 -3.66
C VAL A 104 -10.10 -14.54 -2.67
N ALA A 105 -9.87 -14.74 -1.37
CA ALA A 105 -10.83 -14.38 -0.33
C ALA A 105 -11.12 -12.88 -0.33
N GLY A 106 -10.08 -12.04 -0.42
CA GLY A 106 -10.21 -10.59 -0.51
C GLY A 106 -11.01 -10.15 -1.74
N ALA A 107 -10.74 -10.72 -2.90
CA ALA A 107 -11.49 -10.46 -4.13
C ALA A 107 -12.97 -10.84 -3.97
N VAL A 108 -13.26 -12.01 -3.42
CA VAL A 108 -14.65 -12.44 -3.15
C VAL A 108 -15.34 -11.49 -2.18
N VAL A 109 -14.67 -11.07 -1.10
CA VAL A 109 -15.23 -10.13 -0.12
C VAL A 109 -15.59 -8.80 -0.77
N ILE A 110 -14.67 -8.21 -1.55
CA ILE A 110 -14.88 -6.92 -2.22
C ILE A 110 -16.02 -7.00 -3.26
N LEU A 111 -16.11 -8.11 -3.99
CA LEU A 111 -17.10 -8.28 -5.06
C LEU A 111 -18.50 -8.61 -4.54
N VAL A 112 -18.59 -9.49 -3.53
CA VAL A 112 -19.87 -10.01 -3.02
C VAL A 112 -20.42 -9.14 -1.90
N PHE A 113 -19.56 -8.64 -0.99
CA PHE A 113 -19.98 -7.91 0.21
C PHE A 113 -19.72 -6.40 0.06
N ARG A 114 -20.47 -5.76 -0.87
CA ARG A 114 -20.49 -4.30 -1.04
C ARG A 114 -20.62 -3.49 0.26
N PRO A 115 -21.54 -3.80 1.21
CA PRO A 115 -21.68 -2.99 2.42
C PRO A 115 -20.43 -3.00 3.30
N LEU A 116 -19.66 -4.10 3.33
CA LEU A 116 -18.42 -4.16 4.08
C LEU A 116 -17.30 -3.34 3.42
N ALA A 117 -17.24 -3.35 2.09
CA ALA A 117 -16.31 -2.52 1.33
C ALA A 117 -16.58 -1.02 1.58
N ASP A 118 -17.85 -0.61 1.56
CA ASP A 118 -18.25 0.78 1.83
C ASP A 118 -17.90 1.21 3.26
N GLU A 119 -18.10 0.33 4.26
CA GLU A 119 -17.73 0.60 5.65
C GLU A 119 -16.20 0.79 5.81
N LEU A 120 -15.39 -0.05 5.17
CA LEU A 120 -13.94 0.08 5.18
C LEU A 120 -13.49 1.40 4.55
N VAL A 121 -14.06 1.75 3.40
CA VAL A 121 -13.79 3.02 2.72
C VAL A 121 -14.15 4.21 3.61
N GLN A 122 -15.30 4.18 4.29
CA GLN A 122 -15.69 5.24 5.22
C GLN A 122 -14.71 5.37 6.38
N LYS A 123 -14.29 4.25 6.99
CA LYS A 123 -13.29 4.25 8.09
C LYS A 123 -11.97 4.86 7.64
N VAL A 124 -11.50 4.50 6.44
CA VAL A 124 -10.31 5.10 5.81
C VAL A 124 -10.50 6.61 5.66
N GLY A 125 -11.64 7.05 5.12
CA GLY A 125 -11.89 8.47 4.91
C GLY A 125 -11.97 9.28 6.20
N ILE A 126 -12.64 8.76 7.23
CA ILE A 126 -12.67 9.40 8.56
C ILE A 126 -11.26 9.55 9.13
N ALA A 127 -10.43 8.51 9.02
CA ALA A 127 -9.05 8.54 9.49
C ALA A 127 -8.19 9.56 8.69
N ALA A 128 -8.37 9.62 7.37
CA ALA A 128 -7.68 10.55 6.49
C ALA A 128 -8.02 12.01 6.80
N VAL A 129 -9.32 12.34 6.91
CA VAL A 129 -9.77 13.69 7.27
C VAL A 129 -9.30 14.07 8.68
N LYS A 130 -9.34 13.13 9.64
CA LYS A 130 -8.79 13.35 10.98
C LYS A 130 -7.30 13.66 10.95
N ASN A 131 -6.53 12.96 10.10
CA ASN A 131 -5.10 13.22 9.93
C ASN A 131 -4.85 14.62 9.32
N ILE A 132 -5.61 15.00 8.29
CA ILE A 132 -5.55 16.37 7.73
C ILE A 132 -5.81 17.41 8.81
N ARG A 133 -6.93 17.30 9.53
CA ARG A 133 -7.33 18.30 10.54
C ARG A 133 -6.37 18.40 11.72
N LYS A 134 -5.63 17.34 12.03
CA LYS A 134 -4.72 17.33 13.17
C LYS A 134 -3.32 17.81 12.82
N ASP A 135 -2.80 17.35 11.67
CA ASP A 135 -1.36 17.38 11.40
C ASP A 135 -1.00 18.20 10.14
N TYR A 136 -1.94 18.50 9.25
CA TYR A 136 -1.66 19.30 8.04
C TYR A 136 -1.39 20.77 8.37
N GLY A 137 -0.26 21.31 7.91
CA GLY A 137 0.28 22.63 8.28
C GLY A 137 1.17 22.63 9.52
N LYS A 138 1.03 21.63 10.38
CA LYS A 138 1.86 21.48 11.61
C LYS A 138 3.02 20.52 11.41
N ASN A 139 2.77 19.39 10.77
CA ASN A 139 3.76 18.37 10.46
C ASN A 139 4.17 18.49 8.99
N ALA A 140 5.46 18.71 8.74
CA ALA A 140 6.00 18.93 7.40
C ALA A 140 5.83 17.70 6.49
N ASP A 141 5.92 16.49 7.04
CA ASP A 141 5.81 15.23 6.30
C ASP A 141 4.38 14.96 5.87
N VAL A 142 3.42 15.12 6.79
CA VAL A 142 1.98 15.02 6.49
C VAL A 142 1.59 16.07 5.45
N THR A 143 2.07 17.30 5.62
CA THR A 143 1.82 18.39 4.67
C THR A 143 2.43 18.08 3.30
N GLY A 144 3.68 17.61 3.26
CA GLY A 144 4.38 17.23 2.04
C GLY A 144 3.74 16.06 1.32
N LEU A 145 3.29 15.04 2.06
CA LEU A 145 2.57 13.89 1.52
C LEU A 145 1.27 14.34 0.85
N TRP A 146 0.42 15.07 1.56
CA TRP A 146 -0.84 15.57 1.01
C TRP A 146 -0.61 16.52 -0.17
N ASN A 147 0.39 17.40 -0.11
CA ASN A 147 0.75 18.28 -1.23
C ASN A 147 1.16 17.49 -2.48
N THR A 148 1.98 16.45 -2.31
CA THR A 148 2.41 15.57 -3.39
C THR A 148 1.22 14.80 -3.95
N THR A 149 0.36 14.24 -3.09
CA THR A 149 -0.86 13.52 -3.50
C THR A 149 -1.79 14.43 -4.30
N MET A 150 -2.13 15.61 -3.77
CA MET A 150 -3.02 16.57 -4.41
C MET A 150 -2.47 17.07 -5.75
N SER A 151 -1.16 17.36 -5.82
CA SER A 151 -0.51 17.82 -7.06
C SER A 151 -0.38 16.73 -8.11
N THR A 152 -0.20 15.47 -7.71
CA THR A 152 -0.07 14.31 -8.61
C THR A 152 -1.43 13.90 -9.17
N LEU A 153 -2.44 13.78 -8.30
CA LEU A 153 -3.77 13.33 -8.66
C LEU A 153 -4.69 14.46 -9.15
N LYS A 154 -4.26 15.73 -9.03
CA LYS A 154 -5.04 16.93 -9.37
C LYS A 154 -6.38 16.96 -8.63
N CYS A 155 -6.32 16.79 -7.32
CA CYS A 155 -7.46 16.72 -6.40
C CYS A 155 -7.22 17.59 -5.16
N CYS A 156 -8.26 17.84 -4.36
CA CYS A 156 -8.16 18.60 -3.10
C CYS A 156 -8.89 17.92 -1.94
N GLY A 157 -8.17 17.69 -0.83
CA GLY A 157 -8.71 17.00 0.34
C GLY A 157 -8.98 15.52 0.07
N PHE A 158 -9.56 14.82 1.04
CA PHE A 158 -9.93 13.41 0.85
C PHE A 158 -11.25 13.32 0.08
N TYR A 159 -12.32 13.89 0.62
CA TYR A 159 -13.62 14.00 -0.03
C TYR A 159 -13.79 15.33 -0.76
N ASN A 160 -13.31 16.43 -0.18
CA ASN A 160 -13.34 17.77 -0.77
C ASN A 160 -12.48 18.76 0.05
N SER A 161 -12.41 20.01 -0.41
CA SER A 161 -11.66 21.09 0.23
C SER A 161 -12.05 21.34 1.70
N SER A 162 -13.31 21.12 2.08
CA SER A 162 -13.78 21.35 3.47
C SER A 162 -13.12 20.44 4.51
N ASP A 163 -12.43 19.38 4.07
CA ASP A 163 -11.64 18.51 4.95
C ASP A 163 -10.52 19.29 5.67
N PHE A 164 -10.03 20.37 5.08
CA PHE A 164 -9.02 21.25 5.68
C PHE A 164 -9.55 22.22 6.74
N VAL A 165 -10.88 22.39 6.85
CA VAL A 165 -11.47 23.30 7.83
C VAL A 165 -11.08 22.85 9.25
N GLY A 166 -10.47 23.75 10.02
CA GLY A 166 -9.98 23.48 11.37
C GLY A 166 -8.60 22.79 11.43
N SER A 167 -7.94 22.57 10.29
CA SER A 167 -6.53 22.17 10.26
C SER A 167 -5.62 23.32 10.71
N PRO A 168 -4.43 23.03 11.26
CA PRO A 168 -3.43 24.05 11.60
C PRO A 168 -3.15 25.02 10.44
N TYR A 169 -3.00 24.49 9.22
CA TYR A 169 -2.81 25.31 8.03
C TYR A 169 -3.94 26.33 7.82
N TYR A 170 -5.19 25.87 7.88
CA TYR A 170 -6.37 26.72 7.65
C TYR A 170 -6.49 27.83 8.69
N VAL A 171 -6.19 27.53 9.95
CA VAL A 171 -6.22 28.51 11.05
C VAL A 171 -5.09 29.54 10.89
N ASP A 172 -3.87 29.07 10.62
CA ASP A 172 -2.68 29.94 10.54
C ASP A 172 -2.67 30.84 9.29
N HIS A 173 -3.39 30.45 8.23
CA HIS A 173 -3.46 31.20 6.96
C HIS A 173 -4.79 31.94 6.77
N ASN A 174 -5.44 32.39 7.85
CA ASN A 174 -6.66 33.20 7.78
C ASN A 174 -7.78 32.55 6.95
N SER A 175 -8.10 31.28 7.22
CA SER A 175 -9.15 30.52 6.52
C SER A 175 -8.89 30.29 5.02
N GLN A 176 -7.62 30.15 4.65
CA GLN A 176 -7.20 29.83 3.28
C GLN A 176 -6.93 28.34 3.12
N TYR A 177 -7.17 27.84 1.91
CA TYR A 177 -6.90 26.46 1.52
C TYR A 177 -5.50 26.30 0.93
N PRO A 178 -4.95 25.08 0.92
CA PRO A 178 -3.66 24.80 0.30
C PRO A 178 -3.61 25.27 -1.17
N PRO A 179 -2.47 25.77 -1.64
CA PRO A 179 -2.33 26.26 -3.03
C PRO A 179 -2.61 25.16 -4.08
N GLN A 180 -2.39 23.89 -3.73
CA GLN A 180 -2.70 22.73 -4.57
C GLN A 180 -4.19 22.59 -4.89
N CYS A 181 -5.06 23.16 -4.04
CA CYS A 181 -6.50 23.19 -4.25
C CYS A 181 -6.97 24.30 -5.19
N CYS A 182 -6.10 25.29 -5.51
CA CYS A 182 -6.38 26.38 -6.45
C CYS A 182 -5.26 26.51 -7.51
N PRO A 183 -5.00 25.48 -8.35
CA PRO A 183 -3.97 25.54 -9.36
C PRO A 183 -4.31 26.58 -10.44
N GLY A 184 -3.33 27.45 -10.77
CA GLY A 184 -3.46 28.43 -11.85
C GLY A 184 -4.23 29.71 -11.52
N MET A 185 -4.59 29.92 -10.25
CA MET A 185 -5.28 31.13 -9.77
C MET A 185 -4.34 32.03 -8.96
N ASN A 186 -4.65 33.33 -8.89
CA ASN A 186 -3.92 34.27 -8.03
C ASN A 186 -4.23 33.98 -6.55
N TYR A 187 -3.17 33.79 -5.75
CA TYR A 187 -3.26 33.64 -4.30
C TYR A 187 -3.85 34.92 -3.67
N PRO A 188 -4.74 34.84 -2.66
CA PRO A 188 -5.06 33.69 -1.80
C PRO A 188 -6.19 32.75 -2.27
N CYS A 189 -6.07 31.45 -1.97
CA CYS A 189 -7.08 30.42 -2.24
C CYS A 189 -8.19 30.44 -1.18
N ASN A 190 -9.28 31.17 -1.50
CA ASN A 190 -10.47 31.26 -0.65
C ASN A 190 -11.49 30.15 -0.97
N GLN A 191 -12.45 29.91 -0.07
CA GLN A 191 -13.50 28.90 -0.25
C GLN A 191 -14.24 29.03 -1.59
N THR A 192 -14.61 30.25 -2.00
CA THR A 192 -15.27 30.49 -3.29
C THR A 192 -14.40 30.07 -4.47
N MET A 193 -13.07 30.18 -4.36
CA MET A 193 -12.13 29.72 -5.41
C MET A 193 -11.95 28.20 -5.36
N ALA A 194 -11.83 27.62 -4.16
CA ALA A 194 -11.74 26.17 -3.98
C ALA A 194 -13.02 25.44 -4.44
N ASP A 195 -14.19 26.08 -4.32
CA ASP A 195 -15.50 25.54 -4.74
C ASP A 195 -15.86 25.88 -6.20
N SER A 196 -15.44 27.06 -6.71
CA SER A 196 -15.71 27.47 -8.10
C SER A 196 -14.81 26.82 -9.13
N VAL A 197 -13.70 26.21 -8.70
CA VAL A 197 -12.94 25.30 -9.57
C VAL A 197 -13.78 24.03 -9.71
N THR A 198 -14.73 24.06 -10.65
CA THR A 198 -15.56 22.93 -11.15
C THR A 198 -14.75 21.71 -11.64
N ILE A 199 -13.43 21.72 -11.46
CA ILE A 199 -12.46 20.74 -11.96
C ILE A 199 -11.84 19.92 -10.81
N ILE A 200 -11.84 20.40 -9.57
CA ILE A 200 -11.09 19.76 -8.47
C ILE A 200 -12.02 19.04 -7.51
N THR A 201 -12.21 17.76 -7.76
CA THR A 201 -12.89 16.84 -6.84
C THR A 201 -11.96 16.45 -5.68
N GLY A 202 -12.53 15.84 -4.64
CA GLY A 202 -11.73 15.14 -3.62
C GLY A 202 -10.80 14.09 -4.22
N CYS A 203 -9.73 13.75 -3.51
CA CYS A 203 -8.81 12.72 -3.96
C CYS A 203 -9.45 11.33 -3.99
N PHE A 204 -10.35 11.02 -3.06
CA PHE A 204 -11.09 9.76 -3.06
C PHE A 204 -11.97 9.57 -4.30
N PRO A 205 -12.91 10.48 -4.65
CA PRO A 205 -13.68 10.33 -5.88
C PRO A 205 -12.80 10.35 -7.13
N LYS A 206 -11.68 11.10 -7.11
CA LYS A 206 -10.73 11.09 -8.23
C LYS A 206 -10.04 9.73 -8.41
N ILE A 207 -9.64 9.08 -7.31
CA ILE A 207 -9.08 7.73 -7.31
C ILE A 207 -10.12 6.73 -7.82
N MET A 208 -11.37 6.84 -7.38
CA MET A 208 -12.45 5.97 -7.87
C MET A 208 -12.66 6.13 -9.38
N GLN A 209 -12.66 7.37 -9.89
CA GLN A 209 -12.70 7.62 -11.33
C GLN A 209 -11.52 6.96 -12.06
N LEU A 210 -10.30 7.07 -11.53
CA LEU A 210 -9.12 6.44 -12.12
C LEU A 210 -9.21 4.90 -12.09
N ILE A 211 -9.79 4.32 -11.04
CA ILE A 211 -10.02 2.87 -10.96
C ILE A 211 -11.03 2.45 -12.03
N ASP A 212 -12.14 3.16 -12.17
CA ASP A 212 -13.16 2.87 -13.18
C ASP A 212 -12.59 2.96 -14.59
N ASP A 213 -11.85 4.04 -14.89
CA ASP A 213 -11.20 4.26 -16.19
C ASP A 213 -10.15 3.19 -16.53
N ASN A 214 -9.48 2.62 -15.51
CA ASN A 214 -8.41 1.64 -15.67
C ASN A 214 -8.78 0.23 -15.21
N THR A 215 -10.06 -0.06 -15.01
CA THR A 215 -10.52 -1.32 -14.40
C THR A 215 -10.00 -2.54 -15.16
N VAL A 216 -9.99 -2.49 -16.49
CA VAL A 216 -9.49 -3.59 -17.34
C VAL A 216 -8.01 -3.88 -17.05
N VAL A 217 -7.18 -2.85 -16.92
CA VAL A 217 -5.74 -3.00 -16.64
C VAL A 217 -5.54 -3.55 -15.24
N ILE A 218 -6.27 -3.04 -14.24
CA ILE A 218 -6.17 -3.48 -12.85
C ILE A 218 -6.52 -4.97 -12.74
N VAL A 219 -7.64 -5.39 -13.35
CA VAL A 219 -8.08 -6.80 -13.36
C VAL A 219 -7.05 -7.67 -14.09
N ALA A 220 -6.51 -7.21 -15.22
CA ALA A 220 -5.49 -7.96 -15.96
C ALA A 220 -4.20 -8.14 -15.14
N VAL A 221 -3.76 -7.11 -14.42
CA VAL A 221 -2.59 -7.20 -13.51
C VAL A 221 -2.88 -8.18 -12.37
N ALA A 222 -4.05 -8.10 -11.74
CA ALA A 222 -4.43 -9.02 -10.65
C ALA A 222 -4.46 -10.49 -11.11
N LEU A 223 -5.05 -10.77 -12.28
CA LEU A 223 -5.02 -12.11 -12.86
C LEU A 223 -3.60 -12.56 -13.22
N GLY A 224 -2.75 -11.65 -13.70
CA GLY A 224 -1.34 -11.92 -13.98
C GLY A 224 -0.57 -12.32 -12.72
N ILE A 225 -0.80 -11.63 -11.61
CA ILE A 225 -0.20 -11.96 -10.30
C ILE A 225 -0.64 -13.36 -9.87
N ALA A 226 -1.94 -13.65 -9.89
CA ALA A 226 -2.48 -14.96 -9.54
C ALA A 226 -1.86 -16.11 -10.37
N VAL A 227 -1.69 -15.91 -11.68
CA VAL A 227 -1.01 -16.90 -12.55
C VAL A 227 0.46 -17.06 -12.18
N LEU A 228 1.18 -15.96 -11.91
CA LEU A 228 2.58 -16.00 -11.50
C LEU A 228 2.77 -16.74 -10.17
N GLU A 229 1.87 -16.56 -9.21
CA GLU A 229 1.89 -17.29 -7.94
C GLU A 229 1.70 -18.79 -8.14
N ILE A 230 0.73 -19.19 -8.98
CA ILE A 230 0.51 -20.60 -9.32
C ILE A 230 1.75 -21.18 -10.00
N CYS A 231 2.34 -20.47 -10.96
CA CYS A 231 3.57 -20.90 -11.60
C CYS A 231 4.72 -21.05 -10.59
N ALA A 232 4.89 -20.10 -9.66
CA ALA A 232 5.91 -20.15 -8.63
C ALA A 232 5.71 -21.35 -7.69
N MET A 233 4.47 -21.64 -7.29
CA MET A 233 4.12 -22.81 -6.49
C MET A 233 4.44 -24.13 -7.22
N VAL A 234 4.08 -24.23 -8.50
CA VAL A 234 4.37 -25.40 -9.34
C VAL A 234 5.88 -25.62 -9.47
N VAL A 235 6.64 -24.56 -9.78
CA VAL A 235 8.11 -24.65 -9.90
C VAL A 235 8.75 -25.04 -8.58
N SER A 236 8.30 -24.46 -7.46
CA SER A 236 8.80 -24.83 -6.12
C SER A 236 8.59 -26.32 -5.84
N MET A 237 7.40 -26.85 -6.12
CA MET A 237 7.09 -28.28 -5.93
C MET A 237 7.88 -29.20 -6.87
N ILE A 238 8.08 -28.80 -8.13
CA ILE A 238 8.93 -29.55 -9.05
C ILE A 238 10.36 -29.64 -8.49
N LEU A 239 10.94 -28.52 -8.05
CA LEU A 239 12.28 -28.50 -7.46
C LEU A 239 12.34 -29.34 -6.18
N TYR A 240 11.36 -29.19 -5.28
CA TYR A 240 11.25 -29.98 -4.05
C TYR A 240 11.27 -31.50 -4.34
N CYS A 241 10.44 -31.97 -5.28
CA CYS A 241 10.36 -33.38 -5.67
C CYS A 241 11.66 -33.88 -6.31
N ARG A 242 12.32 -33.05 -7.13
CA ARG A 242 13.58 -33.42 -7.80
C ARG A 242 14.74 -33.54 -6.83
N ILE A 243 14.83 -32.69 -5.82
CA ILE A 243 15.86 -32.82 -4.77
C ILE A 243 15.65 -34.13 -3.99
N LYS A 244 14.40 -34.59 -3.83
CA LYS A 244 14.11 -35.89 -3.20
C LYS A 244 14.66 -37.07 -4.00
N SER A 245 14.55 -37.05 -5.33
CA SER A 245 15.08 -38.13 -6.18
C SER A 245 16.60 -38.23 -6.20
N THR A 246 17.34 -37.18 -5.82
CA THR A 246 18.81 -37.19 -5.78
C THR A 246 19.37 -37.63 -4.42
N SER A 247 18.57 -37.57 -3.35
CA SER A 247 18.98 -37.98 -1.99
C SER A 247 18.62 -39.41 -1.61
N ALA A 248 17.96 -40.15 -2.51
CA ALA A 248 17.59 -41.56 -2.36
C ALA A 248 18.34 -42.37 -3.41
#